data_AF-M1AY15-F1
#
_entry.id   AF-M1AY15-F1
#
_cell.length_a   1.000
_cell.length_b   1.000
_cell.length_c   1.000
_cell.angle_alpha   90.00
_cell.angle_beta   90.00
_cell.angle_gamma   90.00
#
_symmetry.space_group_name_H-M   'P 1'
#
loop_
_entity.id
_entity.type
_entity.pdbx_description
1 polymer ?
#
loop_
_entity_poly.entity_id
_entity_poly.type
_entity_poly.pdbx_seq_one_letter_code
_entity_poly.pdbx_strand_id
1 'polypeptide(L)'
;MNTLLLPSSLTSGSREIVLKLLHARRFSSPSIELNTEKGVVRFRFGQEIGKRGGLIKVKRVVKKFKMSKKAKLNELRLYRLKAKKKMRSPNPEVRIRYKLEKAKRKEAWLIEKLRNFEVPKAPDEPHDPEILTEEEKFYLKRTGEKKKNYVPVGRRGVFGGVVLNMHLHWKKHETVKVVCRPCKPGQIHEYAAELTRLSRGTVIDIKPDNTIIFYRGKNYVQPDVMSPPDTLSKDKALEKYRYEQSLEHTSQFIEKMEKELVEYHEYLAQKRKKENS
;
A
#
# COMPACT_ATOMS: atom_id res chain seq x y z
N MET A 1 -23.83 8.31 62.20
CA MET A 1 -22.61 7.93 62.93
C MET A 1 -21.72 7.19 61.95
N ASN A 2 -20.49 7.54 61.59
CA ASN A 2 -19.57 8.66 61.78
C ASN A 2 -18.47 8.35 60.72
N THR A 3 -18.19 9.22 59.75
CA THR A 3 -16.95 10.06 59.68
C THR A 3 -15.67 9.25 59.99
N LEU A 4 -14.67 9.09 59.11
CA LEU A 4 -13.61 10.03 58.65
C LEU A 4 -12.71 9.23 57.65
N LEU A 5 -11.83 9.74 56.76
CA LEU A 5 -11.45 11.07 56.27
C LEU A 5 -10.72 10.93 54.90
N LEU A 6 -10.60 12.03 54.15
CA LEU A 6 -9.56 12.32 53.13
C LEU A 6 -8.46 13.19 53.82
N PRO A 7 -7.21 13.43 53.31
CA PRO A 7 -6.98 13.85 51.92
C PRO A 7 -5.58 13.67 51.26
N SER A 8 -5.56 13.95 49.94
CA SER A 8 -4.56 14.72 49.15
C SER A 8 -3.03 14.58 49.28
N SER A 9 -2.38 14.68 48.10
CA SER A 9 -1.19 15.50 47.74
C SER A 9 0.00 14.69 47.19
N LEU A 10 0.88 15.18 46.29
CA LEU A 10 0.86 16.32 45.35
C LEU A 10 2.05 16.15 44.36
N THR A 11 1.90 16.52 43.08
CA THR A 11 3.00 16.73 42.08
C THR A 11 3.87 15.48 41.74
N SER A 12 4.73 15.43 40.71
CA SER A 12 5.22 16.42 39.74
C SER A 12 5.66 15.74 38.43
N GLY A 13 5.77 16.49 37.32
CA GLY A 13 6.62 16.15 36.16
C GLY A 13 6.15 14.99 35.27
N SER A 14 5.40 15.19 34.19
CA SER A 14 5.79 15.85 32.92
C SER A 14 6.87 15.12 32.10
N ARG A 15 6.51 14.86 30.83
CA ARG A 15 7.33 14.71 29.60
C ARG A 15 7.78 13.31 29.13
N GLU A 16 7.36 13.05 27.88
CA GLU A 16 8.14 12.44 26.79
C GLU A 16 8.52 10.95 26.90
N ILE A 17 7.56 10.07 26.58
CA ILE A 17 7.89 8.81 25.89
C ILE A 17 7.87 9.06 24.38
N VAL A 18 8.95 9.65 23.88
CA VAL A 18 9.20 9.86 22.45
C VAL A 18 10.59 9.32 22.12
N LEU A 19 10.68 8.56 21.01
CA LEU A 19 11.91 8.14 20.32
C LEU A 19 12.93 7.29 21.12
N LYS A 20 12.93 5.97 20.84
CA LYS A 20 13.82 5.41 19.79
C LYS A 20 13.67 3.90 19.59
N LEU A 21 13.15 3.51 18.42
CA LEU A 21 13.40 2.21 17.82
C LEU A 21 14.85 2.15 17.29
N LEU A 22 15.83 2.09 18.18
CA LEU A 22 17.18 1.69 17.78
C LEU A 22 17.17 0.17 17.51
N HIS A 23 17.16 -0.19 16.23
CA HIS A 23 17.61 -1.50 15.78
C HIS A 23 19.12 -1.64 16.09
N ALA A 24 19.45 -1.87 17.36
CA ALA A 24 20.76 -2.28 17.77
C ALA A 24 21.06 -3.63 17.12
N ARG A 25 21.82 -3.61 16.02
CA ARG A 25 22.55 -4.79 15.55
C ARG A 25 23.53 -5.17 16.66
N ARG A 26 23.09 -6.02 17.60
CA ARG A 26 23.98 -6.76 18.50
C ARG A 26 24.84 -7.67 17.63
N PHE A 27 25.92 -7.13 17.10
CA PHE A 27 27.08 -7.92 16.76
C PHE A 27 27.62 -8.43 18.09
N SER A 28 27.50 -9.73 18.33
CA SER A 28 28.34 -10.40 19.34
C SER A 28 29.78 -10.27 18.84
N SER A 29 30.54 -9.35 19.42
CA SER A 29 31.98 -9.27 19.17
C SER A 29 32.61 -10.55 19.72
N PRO A 30 33.14 -11.46 18.88
CA PRO A 30 33.84 -12.63 19.40
C PRO A 30 35.11 -12.15 20.12
N SER A 31 35.46 -12.78 21.24
CA SER A 31 36.71 -12.49 21.92
C SER A 31 37.90 -12.79 20.99
N ILE A 32 38.76 -11.80 20.82
CA ILE A 32 40.00 -11.89 20.05
C ILE A 32 41.13 -12.04 21.05
N GLU A 33 41.82 -13.18 21.00
CA GLU A 33 43.00 -13.42 21.81
C GLU A 33 44.27 -13.22 20.96
N LEU A 34 45.28 -12.63 21.60
CA LEU A 34 46.56 -12.23 21.01
C LEU A 34 47.68 -13.07 21.62
N ASN A 35 48.16 -14.07 20.87
CA ASN A 35 49.36 -14.81 21.25
C ASN A 35 50.57 -14.27 20.49
N THR A 36 51.64 -13.94 21.22
CA THR A 36 52.87 -13.31 20.72
C THR A 36 54.07 -14.28 20.71
N GLU A 37 53.83 -15.58 20.87
CA GLU A 37 54.89 -16.58 20.88
C GLU A 37 55.54 -16.73 19.49
N LYS A 38 56.88 -16.66 19.47
CA LYS A 38 57.74 -16.77 18.28
C LYS A 38 57.59 -15.65 17.24
N GLY A 39 57.36 -14.41 17.69
CA GLY A 39 57.59 -13.20 16.88
C GLY A 39 56.60 -12.95 15.73
N VAL A 40 55.53 -13.74 15.62
CA VAL A 40 54.48 -13.58 14.60
C VAL A 40 53.14 -13.39 15.30
N VAL A 41 52.60 -12.17 15.24
CA VAL A 41 51.28 -11.86 15.80
C VAL A 41 50.20 -12.61 15.02
N ARG A 42 49.45 -13.48 15.70
CA ARG A 42 48.36 -14.25 15.07
C ARG A 42 47.10 -14.23 15.94
N PHE A 43 46.07 -13.56 15.45
CA PHE A 43 44.77 -13.49 16.09
C PHE A 43 44.04 -14.85 16.04
N ARG A 44 43.44 -15.28 17.15
CA ARG A 44 42.46 -16.36 17.20
C ARG A 44 41.15 -15.83 17.77
N PHE A 45 40.03 -16.35 17.27
CA PHE A 45 38.71 -16.14 17.84
C PHE A 45 38.40 -17.30 18.78
N GLY A 46 38.08 -16.99 20.04
CA GLY A 46 37.78 -18.01 21.06
C GLY A 46 36.53 -18.81 20.73
N GLN A 47 36.57 -20.12 20.92
CA GLN A 47 35.41 -21.00 20.81
C GLN A 47 34.94 -21.41 22.21
N GLU A 48 33.84 -20.83 22.68
CA GLU A 48 33.31 -21.10 24.02
C GLU A 48 32.88 -22.56 24.22
N ILE A 49 33.28 -23.12 25.36
CA ILE A 49 32.85 -24.43 25.86
C ILE A 49 32.16 -24.21 27.21
N GLY A 50 30.86 -24.48 27.36
CA GLY A 50 30.26 -24.45 28.70
C GLY A 50 28.74 -24.33 28.86
N LYS A 51 27.99 -25.41 28.58
CA LYS A 51 26.76 -25.86 29.27
C LYS A 51 25.84 -24.83 29.99
N ARG A 52 24.57 -24.76 29.56
CA ARG A 52 23.42 -25.27 30.36
C ARG A 52 22.13 -25.37 29.54
N GLY A 53 21.18 -26.16 30.05
CA GLY A 53 20.04 -26.67 29.29
C GLY A 53 19.02 -25.61 28.88
N GLY A 54 18.63 -25.64 27.61
CA GLY A 54 17.47 -24.95 27.05
C GLY A 54 17.00 -25.72 25.82
N LEU A 55 15.69 -25.92 25.69
CA LEU A 55 15.10 -26.72 24.62
C LEU A 55 15.51 -26.16 23.26
N ILE A 56 16.43 -26.83 22.55
CA ILE A 56 16.97 -26.34 21.29
C ILE A 56 15.90 -26.46 20.21
N LYS A 57 15.08 -25.40 20.07
CA LYS A 57 14.35 -25.12 18.83
C LYS A 57 15.39 -24.85 17.75
N VAL A 58 15.87 -25.92 17.12
CA VAL A 58 16.73 -25.85 15.93
C VAL A 58 15.93 -25.15 14.84
N LYS A 59 16.08 -23.83 14.76
CA LYS A 59 15.71 -23.07 13.56
C LYS A 59 16.57 -23.64 12.43
N ARG A 60 16.03 -24.60 11.68
CA ARG A 60 16.61 -25.12 10.45
C ARG A 60 16.76 -23.94 9.49
N VAL A 61 17.91 -23.27 9.53
CA VAL A 61 18.32 -22.30 8.52
C VAL A 61 18.55 -23.12 7.25
N VAL A 62 17.51 -23.25 6.44
CA VAL A 62 17.59 -23.89 5.13
C VAL A 62 18.59 -23.07 4.31
N LYS A 63 19.82 -23.58 4.21
CA LYS A 63 20.85 -23.01 3.34
C LYS A 63 20.33 -23.09 1.91
N LYS A 64 19.77 -21.99 1.41
CA LYS A 64 19.39 -21.83 0.01
C LYS A 64 20.66 -21.91 -0.83
N PHE A 65 20.99 -23.11 -1.32
CA PHE A 65 22.07 -23.31 -2.28
C PHE A 65 21.80 -22.42 -3.50
N LYS A 66 22.66 -21.42 -3.70
CA LYS A 66 22.54 -20.49 -4.82
C LYS A 66 23.10 -21.18 -6.06
N MET A 67 22.24 -21.43 -7.04
CA MET A 67 22.63 -21.99 -8.34
C MET A 67 23.78 -21.18 -8.97
N SER A 68 24.74 -21.89 -9.56
CA SER A 68 25.82 -21.27 -10.34
C SER A 68 25.26 -20.37 -11.45
N LYS A 69 25.97 -19.28 -11.79
CA LYS A 69 25.58 -18.35 -12.86
C LYS A 69 25.25 -19.10 -14.17
N LYS A 70 26.05 -20.12 -14.53
CA LYS A 70 25.87 -20.97 -15.72
C LYS A 70 24.59 -21.82 -15.63
N ALA A 71 24.30 -22.40 -14.47
CA ALA A 71 23.09 -23.19 -14.25
C ALA A 71 21.82 -22.33 -14.37
N LYS A 72 21.80 -21.15 -13.74
CA LYS A 72 20.69 -20.19 -13.84
C LYS A 72 20.44 -19.71 -15.29
N LEU A 73 21.49 -19.51 -16.08
CA LEU A 73 21.35 -19.17 -17.50
C LEU A 73 20.76 -20.34 -18.31
N ASN A 74 21.17 -21.58 -18.05
CA ASN A 74 20.61 -22.77 -18.68
C ASN A 74 19.12 -22.98 -18.34
N GLU A 75 18.73 -22.77 -17.08
CA GLU A 75 17.31 -22.78 -16.68
C GLU A 75 16.49 -21.73 -17.44
N LEU A 76 16.97 -20.48 -17.49
CA LEU A 76 16.30 -19.42 -18.25
C LEU A 76 16.21 -19.75 -19.75
N ARG A 77 17.24 -20.38 -20.34
CA ARG A 77 17.21 -20.88 -21.71
C ARG A 77 16.16 -21.97 -21.89
N LEU A 78 16.05 -22.93 -20.96
CA LEU A 78 15.03 -23.99 -20.98
C LEU A 78 13.61 -23.43 -20.89
N TYR A 79 13.35 -22.48 -19.98
CA TYR A 79 12.04 -21.82 -19.88
C TYR A 79 11.69 -21.05 -21.16
N ARG A 80 12.66 -20.35 -21.78
CA ARG A 80 12.47 -19.68 -23.09
C ARG A 80 12.14 -20.68 -24.20
N LEU A 81 12.79 -21.85 -24.25
CA LEU A 81 12.50 -22.91 -25.22
C LEU A 81 11.11 -23.51 -25.02
N LYS A 82 10.73 -23.83 -23.77
CA LYS A 82 9.38 -24.32 -23.43
C LYS A 82 8.30 -23.30 -23.80
N ALA A 83 8.53 -22.00 -23.54
CA ALA A 83 7.64 -20.92 -23.95
C ALA A 83 7.51 -20.82 -25.50
N LYS A 84 8.63 -20.88 -26.23
CA LYS A 84 8.61 -20.90 -27.70
C LYS A 84 7.84 -22.11 -28.26
N LYS A 85 8.00 -23.30 -27.67
CA LYS A 85 7.24 -24.51 -28.05
C LYS A 85 5.73 -24.34 -27.84
N LYS A 86 5.30 -23.82 -26.68
CA LYS A 86 3.88 -23.52 -26.40
C LYS A 86 3.28 -22.41 -27.29
N MET A 87 4.10 -21.50 -27.81
CA MET A 87 3.62 -20.40 -28.68
C MET A 87 3.62 -20.75 -30.18
N ARG A 88 4.49 -21.68 -30.60
CA ARG A 88 4.55 -22.23 -31.96
C ARG A 88 3.76 -23.53 -32.13
N SER A 89 2.92 -23.92 -31.16
CA SER A 89 2.10 -25.13 -31.29
C SER A 89 1.03 -24.92 -32.38
N PRO A 90 0.81 -25.88 -33.29
CA PRO A 90 -0.24 -25.79 -34.31
C PRO A 90 -1.64 -25.64 -33.71
N ASN A 91 -1.92 -26.30 -32.58
CA ASN A 91 -3.18 -26.14 -31.87
C ASN A 91 -3.30 -24.73 -31.25
N PRO A 92 -4.31 -23.91 -31.62
CA PRO A 92 -4.53 -22.57 -31.07
C PRO A 92 -4.98 -22.60 -29.61
N GLU A 93 -5.71 -23.62 -29.16
CA GLU A 93 -6.15 -23.77 -27.77
C GLU A 93 -4.97 -23.79 -26.79
N VAL A 94 -3.89 -24.50 -27.15
CA VAL A 94 -2.65 -24.56 -26.37
C VAL A 94 -1.97 -23.19 -26.29
N ARG A 95 -2.06 -22.39 -27.36
CA ARG A 95 -1.55 -21.01 -27.40
C ARG A 95 -2.38 -20.11 -26.48
N ILE A 96 -3.71 -20.16 -26.57
CA ILE A 96 -4.64 -19.34 -25.77
C ILE A 96 -4.51 -19.69 -24.28
N ARG A 97 -4.63 -20.97 -23.92
CA ARG A 97 -4.46 -21.46 -22.54
C ARG A 97 -3.11 -21.05 -21.95
N TYR A 98 -2.02 -21.06 -22.73
CA TYR A 98 -0.72 -20.58 -22.26
C TYR A 98 -0.68 -19.06 -22.01
N LYS A 99 -1.28 -18.25 -22.89
CA LYS A 99 -1.41 -16.79 -22.65
C LYS A 99 -2.21 -16.53 -21.36
N LEU A 100 -3.33 -17.23 -21.15
CA LEU A 100 -4.15 -17.15 -19.94
C LEU A 100 -3.38 -17.52 -18.66
N GLU A 101 -2.68 -18.67 -18.66
CA GLU A 101 -1.85 -19.14 -17.53
C GLU A 101 -0.75 -18.13 -17.15
N LYS A 102 -0.23 -17.39 -18.14
CA LYS A 102 0.76 -16.33 -17.93
C LYS A 102 0.13 -15.03 -17.42
N ALA A 103 -1.06 -14.67 -17.90
CA ALA A 103 -1.78 -13.48 -17.49
C ALA A 103 -2.33 -13.61 -16.06
N LYS A 104 -3.06 -14.70 -15.74
CA LYS A 104 -3.57 -14.96 -14.38
C LYS A 104 -2.46 -15.03 -13.32
N ARG A 105 -1.29 -15.58 -13.68
CA ARG A 105 -0.10 -15.54 -12.80
C ARG A 105 0.45 -14.12 -12.58
N LYS A 106 0.39 -13.24 -13.59
CA LYS A 106 0.81 -11.84 -13.48
C LYS A 106 -0.20 -11.05 -12.64
N GLU A 107 -1.48 -11.25 -12.87
CA GLU A 107 -2.60 -10.68 -12.10
C GLU A 107 -2.48 -11.02 -10.60
N ALA A 108 -2.35 -12.30 -10.24
CA ALA A 108 -2.19 -12.72 -8.85
C ALA A 108 -0.98 -12.05 -8.17
N TRP A 109 0.13 -11.90 -8.89
CA TRP A 109 1.32 -11.18 -8.41
C TRP A 109 1.09 -9.67 -8.28
N LEU A 110 0.32 -9.04 -9.16
CA LEU A 110 -0.08 -7.63 -9.05
C LEU A 110 -1.00 -7.39 -7.85
N ILE A 111 -1.95 -8.30 -7.60
CA ILE A 111 -2.84 -8.26 -6.43
C ILE A 111 -2.04 -8.47 -5.12
N GLU A 112 -1.09 -9.41 -5.11
CA GLU A 112 -0.13 -9.53 -4.00
C GLU A 112 0.67 -8.24 -3.80
N LYS A 113 1.15 -7.60 -4.87
CA LYS A 113 1.87 -6.33 -4.78
C LYS A 113 0.99 -5.22 -4.22
N LEU A 114 -0.24 -5.05 -4.71
CA LEU A 114 -1.18 -4.00 -4.28
C LEU A 114 -1.56 -4.13 -2.80
N ARG A 115 -1.77 -5.35 -2.28
CA ARG A 115 -2.00 -5.59 -0.85
C ARG A 115 -0.88 -5.08 0.06
N ASN A 116 0.36 -4.98 -0.43
CA ASN A 116 1.47 -4.40 0.34
C ASN A 116 1.44 -2.86 0.42
N PHE A 117 0.54 -2.19 -0.33
CA PHE A 117 0.31 -0.74 -0.28
C PHE A 117 -0.94 -0.36 0.53
N GLU A 118 -1.71 -1.35 1.01
CA GLU A 118 -2.81 -1.11 1.93
C GLU A 118 -2.22 -0.78 3.31
N VAL A 119 -2.29 0.50 3.68
CA VAL A 119 -1.95 0.94 5.04
C VAL A 119 -3.10 0.53 5.95
N PRO A 120 -2.86 -0.15 7.09
CA PRO A 120 -3.90 -0.43 8.06
C PRO A 120 -4.58 0.89 8.46
N LYS A 121 -5.90 0.96 8.30
CA LYS A 121 -6.66 2.12 8.77
C LYS A 121 -6.61 2.09 10.30
N ALA A 122 -6.06 3.15 10.91
CA ALA A 122 -6.22 3.33 12.35
C ALA A 122 -7.73 3.37 12.68
N PRO A 123 -8.15 2.89 13.86
CA PRO A 123 -9.54 3.04 14.28
C PRO A 123 -9.91 4.52 14.26
N ASP A 124 -11.07 4.84 13.68
CA ASP A 124 -11.54 6.21 13.61
C ASP A 124 -11.74 6.74 15.05
N GLU A 125 -10.93 7.72 15.46
CA GLU A 125 -11.20 8.46 16.68
C GLU A 125 -12.60 9.07 16.59
N PRO A 126 -13.44 9.02 17.65
CA PRO A 126 -14.77 9.60 17.65
C PRO A 126 -14.67 11.13 17.54
N HIS A 127 -14.63 11.61 16.31
CA HIS A 127 -14.75 13.02 15.97
C HIS A 127 -16.23 13.36 15.91
N ASP A 128 -16.65 14.36 16.70
CA ASP A 128 -18.01 14.87 16.70
C ASP A 128 -18.39 15.33 15.28
N PRO A 129 -19.35 14.68 14.60
CA PRO A 129 -19.77 15.11 13.28
C PRO A 129 -20.59 16.40 13.42
N GLU A 130 -19.92 17.55 13.35
CA GLU A 130 -20.56 18.88 13.43
C GLU A 130 -21.83 18.90 12.56
N ILE A 131 -23.00 18.94 13.21
CA ILE A 131 -24.31 18.83 12.56
C ILE A 131 -24.59 20.13 11.81
N LEU A 132 -24.06 20.21 10.59
CA LEU A 132 -24.30 21.30 9.66
C LEU A 132 -25.75 21.30 9.20
N THR A 133 -26.45 22.41 9.41
CA THR A 133 -27.82 22.60 8.93
C THR A 133 -27.86 22.67 7.40
N GLU A 134 -29.04 22.55 6.79
CA GLU A 134 -29.17 22.58 5.34
C GLU A 134 -28.85 23.97 4.76
N GLU A 135 -29.17 25.03 5.50
CA GLU A 135 -28.86 26.42 5.18
C GLU A 135 -27.34 26.66 5.21
N GLU A 136 -26.65 26.15 6.24
CA GLU A 136 -25.19 26.20 6.35
C GLU A 136 -24.52 25.44 5.19
N LYS A 137 -24.99 24.24 4.86
CA LYS A 137 -24.49 23.46 3.70
C LYS A 137 -24.70 24.22 2.40
N PHE A 138 -25.87 24.82 2.18
CA PHE A 138 -26.15 25.61 0.98
C PHE A 138 -25.26 26.86 0.88
N TYR A 139 -25.07 27.57 1.98
CA TYR A 139 -24.16 28.72 2.06
C TYR A 139 -22.71 28.30 1.76
N LEU A 140 -22.21 27.24 2.38
CA LEU A 140 -20.85 26.72 2.18
C LEU A 140 -20.63 26.18 0.77
N LYS A 141 -21.65 25.56 0.15
CA LYS A 141 -21.64 25.14 -1.26
C LYS A 141 -21.46 26.36 -2.18
N ARG A 142 -22.30 27.39 -2.03
CA ARG A 142 -22.25 28.61 -2.86
C ARG A 142 -20.97 29.42 -2.65
N THR A 143 -20.50 29.52 -1.41
CA THR A 143 -19.25 30.22 -1.04
C THR A 143 -18.01 29.45 -1.48
N GLY A 144 -18.02 28.13 -1.29
CA GLY A 144 -16.97 27.22 -1.77
C GLY A 144 -16.83 27.26 -3.28
N GLU A 145 -17.94 27.26 -4.02
CA GLU A 145 -17.91 27.37 -5.48
C GLU A 145 -17.34 28.69 -5.99
N LYS A 146 -17.60 29.82 -5.33
CA LYS A 146 -17.01 31.13 -5.69
C LYS A 146 -15.51 31.24 -5.40
N LYS A 147 -15.01 30.59 -4.35
CA LYS A 147 -13.60 30.68 -3.94
C LYS A 147 -12.65 30.04 -4.97
N LYS A 148 -11.44 30.57 -5.08
CA LYS A 148 -10.40 30.15 -6.06
C LYS A 148 -9.36 29.17 -5.50
N ASN A 149 -9.41 28.81 -4.22
CA ASN A 149 -8.44 27.90 -3.60
C ASN A 149 -8.79 26.43 -3.92
N TYR A 150 -7.86 25.72 -4.55
CA TYR A 150 -8.03 24.34 -4.94
C TYR A 150 -6.77 23.48 -4.72
N VAL A 151 -6.98 22.21 -4.43
CA VAL A 151 -5.95 21.18 -4.31
C VAL A 151 -6.09 20.21 -5.49
N PRO A 152 -5.10 20.12 -6.39
CA PRO A 152 -5.15 19.17 -7.51
C PRO A 152 -4.77 17.76 -7.07
N VAL A 153 -5.66 16.80 -7.27
CA VAL A 153 -5.42 15.36 -7.09
C VAL A 153 -5.21 14.73 -8.47
N GLY A 154 -3.98 14.32 -8.74
CA GLY A 154 -3.59 13.68 -10.00
C GLY A 154 -3.66 12.16 -9.97
N ARG A 155 -3.03 11.52 -10.96
CA ARG A 155 -2.86 10.05 -11.09
C ARG A 155 -2.38 9.31 -9.83
N ARG A 156 -1.79 10.00 -8.85
CA ARG A 156 -1.32 9.39 -7.59
C ARG A 156 -2.45 9.16 -6.57
N GLY A 157 -3.65 9.69 -6.83
CA GLY A 157 -4.75 9.68 -5.87
C GLY A 157 -4.43 10.47 -4.60
N VAL A 158 -5.10 10.09 -3.50
CA VAL A 158 -4.91 10.69 -2.18
C VAL A 158 -3.61 10.17 -1.55
N PHE A 159 -2.77 11.09 -1.10
CA PHE A 159 -1.53 10.82 -0.35
C PHE A 159 -1.26 11.98 0.62
N GLY A 160 -0.35 11.83 1.59
CA GLY A 160 -0.18 12.81 2.68
C GLY A 160 0.05 14.27 2.24
N GLY A 161 0.70 14.48 1.08
CA GLY A 161 0.91 15.81 0.50
C GLY A 161 -0.39 16.50 0.03
N VAL A 162 -1.45 15.75 -0.29
CA VAL A 162 -2.78 16.31 -0.60
C VAL A 162 -3.42 16.87 0.67
N VAL A 163 -3.40 16.08 1.74
CA VAL A 163 -3.96 16.42 3.05
C VAL A 163 -3.22 17.62 3.66
N LEU A 164 -1.89 17.61 3.62
CA LEU A 164 -1.04 18.77 3.95
C LEU A 164 -1.48 20.03 3.21
N ASN A 165 -1.74 19.95 1.91
CA ASN A 165 -2.15 21.11 1.12
C ASN A 165 -3.57 21.61 1.48
N MET A 166 -4.48 20.70 1.87
CA MET A 166 -5.79 21.08 2.42
C MET A 166 -5.62 21.86 3.74
N HIS A 167 -4.83 21.35 4.70
CA HIS A 167 -4.56 22.04 5.96
C HIS A 167 -3.90 23.42 5.77
N LEU A 168 -3.02 23.57 4.77
CA LEU A 168 -2.42 24.87 4.42
C LEU A 168 -3.47 25.88 3.91
N HIS A 169 -4.42 25.46 3.07
CA HIS A 169 -5.53 26.34 2.66
C HIS A 169 -6.47 26.66 3.82
N TRP A 170 -6.73 25.68 4.70
CA TRP A 170 -7.63 25.85 5.85
C TRP A 170 -7.14 26.82 6.93
N LYS A 171 -5.85 27.15 6.93
CA LYS A 171 -5.30 28.23 7.75
C LYS A 171 -5.91 29.61 7.43
N LYS A 172 -6.37 29.85 6.19
CA LYS A 172 -6.92 31.14 5.73
C LYS A 172 -8.35 31.07 5.18
N HIS A 173 -8.87 29.88 4.87
CA HIS A 173 -10.17 29.72 4.20
C HIS A 173 -10.96 28.56 4.81
N GLU A 174 -12.25 28.73 5.13
CA GLU A 174 -12.99 27.63 5.78
C GLU A 174 -13.30 26.45 4.84
N THR A 175 -13.34 26.71 3.54
CA THR A 175 -13.64 25.74 2.50
C THR A 175 -12.49 25.62 1.51
N VAL A 176 -12.31 24.43 0.93
CA VAL A 176 -11.31 24.13 -0.11
C VAL A 176 -11.91 23.25 -1.19
N LYS A 177 -11.55 23.50 -2.46
CA LYS A 177 -11.89 22.60 -3.57
C LYS A 177 -10.82 21.53 -3.73
N VAL A 178 -11.21 20.29 -3.98
CA VAL A 178 -10.29 19.21 -4.35
C VAL A 178 -10.66 18.74 -5.76
N VAL A 179 -9.77 18.93 -6.72
CA VAL A 179 -10.02 18.66 -8.14
C VAL A 179 -9.31 17.38 -8.56
N CYS A 180 -10.08 16.31 -8.79
CA CYS A 180 -9.57 14.96 -9.05
C CYS A 180 -9.49 14.67 -10.55
N ARG A 181 -8.30 14.78 -11.17
CA ARG A 181 -8.11 14.55 -12.62
C ARG A 181 -6.77 13.84 -12.92
N PRO A 182 -6.77 12.68 -13.61
CA PRO A 182 -7.92 11.88 -14.03
C PRO A 182 -8.53 11.12 -12.83
N CYS A 183 -9.84 10.89 -12.88
CA CYS A 183 -10.60 10.12 -11.90
C CYS A 183 -11.50 9.12 -12.66
N LYS A 184 -11.64 7.90 -12.15
CA LYS A 184 -12.64 6.95 -12.66
C LYS A 184 -14.04 7.29 -12.11
N PRO A 185 -15.14 6.92 -12.78
CA PRO A 185 -16.46 6.95 -12.16
C PRO A 185 -16.45 6.13 -10.85
N GLY A 186 -17.16 6.59 -9.83
CA GLY A 186 -17.15 5.98 -8.48
C GLY A 186 -15.95 6.37 -7.61
N GLN A 187 -14.73 6.39 -8.17
CA GLN A 187 -13.48 6.64 -7.43
C GLN A 187 -13.45 7.99 -6.69
N ILE A 188 -14.22 8.99 -7.13
CA ILE A 188 -14.35 10.27 -6.40
C ILE A 188 -14.96 10.11 -5.00
N HIS A 189 -15.86 9.14 -4.80
CA HIS A 189 -16.45 8.87 -3.48
C HIS A 189 -15.46 8.17 -2.55
N GLU A 190 -14.61 7.28 -3.07
CA GLU A 190 -13.50 6.68 -2.33
C GLU A 190 -12.50 7.76 -1.87
N TYR A 191 -12.14 8.68 -2.78
CA TYR A 191 -11.26 9.81 -2.45
C TYR A 191 -11.93 10.76 -1.45
N ALA A 192 -13.23 11.01 -1.55
CA ALA A 192 -13.96 11.82 -0.58
C ALA A 192 -13.92 11.20 0.82
N ALA A 193 -14.20 9.89 0.94
CA ALA A 193 -14.17 9.15 2.20
C ALA A 193 -12.75 9.11 2.83
N GLU A 194 -11.72 8.77 2.06
CA GLU A 194 -10.34 8.78 2.57
C GLU A 194 -9.86 10.18 2.94
N LEU A 195 -10.24 11.23 2.19
CA LEU A 195 -9.91 12.60 2.57
C LEU A 195 -10.63 13.05 3.84
N THR A 196 -11.92 12.73 4.03
CA THR A 196 -12.62 12.99 5.31
C THR A 196 -11.91 12.30 6.46
N ARG A 197 -11.59 11.00 6.33
CA ARG A 197 -10.87 10.24 7.37
C ARG A 197 -9.51 10.86 7.72
N LEU A 198 -8.72 11.21 6.70
CA LEU A 198 -7.35 11.69 6.89
C LEU A 198 -7.25 13.16 7.32
N SER A 199 -8.17 14.02 6.88
CA SER A 199 -8.12 15.47 7.12
C SER A 199 -9.09 15.96 8.20
N ARG A 200 -10.02 15.10 8.66
CA ARG A 200 -11.17 15.42 9.52
C ARG A 200 -12.11 16.49 8.93
N GLY A 201 -12.04 16.75 7.62
CA GLY A 201 -12.92 17.68 6.94
C GLY A 201 -14.23 17.07 6.48
N THR A 202 -15.31 17.84 6.57
CA THR A 202 -16.65 17.47 6.10
C THR A 202 -16.78 17.70 4.59
N VAL A 203 -17.33 16.73 3.87
CA VAL A 203 -17.73 16.89 2.46
C VAL A 203 -19.03 17.68 2.41
N ILE A 204 -19.05 18.79 1.65
CA ILE A 204 -20.24 19.63 1.46
C ILE A 204 -20.95 19.30 0.14
N ASP A 205 -20.19 19.08 -0.93
CA ASP A 205 -20.72 18.87 -2.28
C ASP A 205 -19.73 18.07 -3.14
N ILE A 206 -20.23 17.15 -3.96
CA ILE A 206 -19.44 16.44 -4.98
C ILE A 206 -20.02 16.81 -6.35
N LYS A 207 -19.23 17.52 -7.16
CA LYS A 207 -19.63 18.01 -8.48
C LYS A 207 -19.26 17.02 -9.59
N PRO A 208 -20.03 16.97 -10.69
CA PRO A 208 -19.80 16.04 -11.81
C PRO A 208 -18.52 16.32 -12.60
N ASP A 209 -17.87 17.48 -12.43
CA ASP A 209 -16.59 17.84 -13.06
C ASP A 209 -15.35 17.23 -12.37
N ASN A 210 -15.60 16.27 -11.46
CA ASN A 210 -14.69 15.65 -10.52
C ASN A 210 -14.10 16.60 -9.44
N THR A 211 -14.87 17.60 -9.02
CA THR A 211 -14.50 18.51 -7.93
C THR A 211 -15.27 18.20 -6.64
N ILE A 212 -14.57 18.04 -5.52
CA ILE A 212 -15.17 17.92 -4.18
C ILE A 212 -15.01 19.25 -3.45
N ILE A 213 -16.06 19.73 -2.78
CA ILE A 213 -15.99 20.88 -1.86
C ILE A 213 -15.90 20.36 -0.43
N PHE A 214 -14.79 20.65 0.23
CA PHE A 214 -14.53 20.30 1.63
C PHE A 214 -14.65 21.52 2.54
N TYR A 215 -15.20 21.32 3.73
CA TYR A 215 -15.23 22.24 4.85
C TYR A 215 -14.32 21.73 5.98
N ARG A 216 -13.66 22.64 6.69
CA ARG A 216 -12.67 22.32 7.73
C ARG A 216 -13.24 22.05 9.13
N GLY A 217 -14.52 22.38 9.36
CA GLY A 217 -15.12 22.49 10.69
C GLY A 217 -15.13 23.91 11.26
N LYS A 218 -16.07 24.20 12.17
CA LYS A 218 -16.14 25.46 12.93
C LYS A 218 -14.94 25.54 13.88
N ASN A 219 -14.61 24.42 14.52
CA ASN A 219 -13.57 24.29 15.54
C ASN A 219 -12.18 23.87 15.01
N TYR A 220 -11.83 24.28 13.77
CA TYR A 220 -10.58 23.85 13.14
C TYR A 220 -9.33 24.37 13.87
N VAL A 221 -8.56 23.44 14.43
CA VAL A 221 -7.20 23.66 14.94
C VAL A 221 -6.20 23.09 13.94
N GLN A 222 -5.11 23.81 13.65
CA GLN A 222 -4.04 23.30 12.79
C GLN A 222 -3.37 22.08 13.45
N PRO A 223 -3.36 20.89 12.81
CA PRO A 223 -2.66 19.73 13.37
C PRO A 223 -1.16 19.96 13.44
N ASP A 224 -0.51 19.47 14.49
CA ASP A 224 0.95 19.47 14.62
C ASP A 224 1.59 18.63 13.50
N VAL A 225 1.09 17.40 13.31
CA VAL A 225 1.44 16.54 12.18
C VAL A 225 0.54 16.82 10.98
N MET A 226 0.92 17.80 10.17
CA MET A 226 0.16 18.26 8.98
C MET A 226 -0.02 17.23 7.86
N SER A 227 0.73 16.11 7.87
CA SER A 227 0.62 15.01 6.90
C SER A 227 0.46 13.69 7.68
N PRO A 228 -0.75 13.10 7.74
CA PRO A 228 -0.99 11.92 8.57
C PRO A 228 -0.06 10.73 8.24
N PRO A 229 0.43 10.00 9.25
CA PRO A 229 1.34 8.85 9.05
C PRO A 229 0.65 7.68 8.35
N ASP A 230 -0.68 7.59 8.43
CA ASP A 230 -1.56 6.61 7.78
C ASP A 230 -1.60 6.71 6.24
N THR A 231 -0.79 7.58 5.64
CA THR A 231 -0.78 7.85 4.20
C THR A 231 0.43 7.27 3.50
N LEU A 232 0.26 6.89 2.23
CA LEU A 232 1.38 6.54 1.38
C LEU A 232 2.25 7.77 1.09
N SER A 233 3.56 7.56 1.07
CA SER A 233 4.52 8.52 0.52
C SER A 233 4.24 8.76 -0.98
N LYS A 234 4.52 9.97 -1.47
CA LYS A 234 4.34 10.43 -2.87
C LYS A 234 4.77 9.42 -3.95
N ASP A 235 5.90 8.74 -3.75
CA ASP A 235 6.44 7.80 -4.73
C ASP A 235 5.75 6.43 -4.67
N LYS A 236 5.50 5.89 -3.46
CA LYS A 236 4.66 4.69 -3.28
C LYS A 236 3.24 4.85 -3.84
N ALA A 237 2.65 6.05 -3.71
CA ALA A 237 1.34 6.34 -4.29
C ALA A 237 1.37 6.28 -5.85
N LEU A 238 2.45 6.78 -6.46
CA LEU A 238 2.66 6.64 -7.91
C LEU A 238 2.93 5.18 -8.33
N GLU A 239 3.62 4.41 -7.48
CA GLU A 239 3.88 2.99 -7.71
C GLU A 239 2.60 2.14 -7.62
N LYS A 240 1.74 2.40 -6.62
CA LYS A 240 0.41 1.81 -6.49
C LYS A 240 -0.41 2.01 -7.77
N TYR A 241 -0.51 3.26 -8.25
CA TYR A 241 -1.20 3.57 -9.51
C TYR A 241 -0.64 2.80 -10.72
N ARG A 242 0.69 2.67 -10.84
CA ARG A 242 1.31 1.86 -11.91
C ARG A 242 0.91 0.39 -11.83
N TYR A 243 0.80 -0.17 -10.64
CA TYR A 243 0.34 -1.54 -10.44
C TYR A 243 -1.17 -1.71 -10.73
N GLU A 244 -2.01 -0.77 -10.31
CA GLU A 244 -3.45 -0.73 -10.64
C GLU A 244 -3.68 -0.67 -12.16
N GLN A 245 -2.98 0.21 -12.87
CA GLN A 245 -3.04 0.30 -14.34
C GLN A 245 -2.53 -0.98 -15.04
N SER A 246 -1.46 -1.60 -14.51
CA SER A 246 -1.00 -2.89 -15.02
C SER A 246 -2.00 -4.03 -14.71
N LEU A 247 -2.75 -3.95 -13.62
CA LEU A 247 -3.78 -4.94 -13.26
C LEU A 247 -4.96 -4.84 -14.21
N GLU A 248 -5.51 -3.64 -14.39
CA GLU A 248 -6.61 -3.34 -15.32
C GLU A 248 -6.33 -3.84 -16.74
N HIS A 249 -5.17 -3.51 -17.32
CA HIS A 249 -4.78 -4.02 -18.64
C HIS A 249 -4.57 -5.55 -18.63
N THR A 250 -4.19 -6.16 -17.51
CA THR A 250 -4.07 -7.63 -17.42
C THR A 250 -5.45 -8.30 -17.36
N SER A 251 -6.44 -7.70 -16.66
CA SER A 251 -7.84 -8.17 -16.64
C SER A 251 -8.46 -8.13 -18.03
N GLN A 252 -8.39 -6.98 -18.70
CA GLN A 252 -8.89 -6.81 -20.08
C GLN A 252 -8.25 -7.82 -21.06
N PHE A 253 -6.97 -8.14 -20.86
CA PHE A 253 -6.29 -9.17 -21.63
C PHE A 253 -6.79 -10.58 -21.30
N ILE A 254 -7.04 -10.90 -20.02
CA ILE A 254 -7.65 -12.18 -19.61
C ILE A 254 -9.03 -12.34 -20.24
N GLU A 255 -9.92 -11.36 -20.07
CA GLU A 255 -11.26 -11.34 -20.67
C GLU A 255 -11.24 -11.58 -22.18
N LYS A 256 -10.31 -10.92 -22.90
CA LYS A 256 -10.13 -11.12 -24.35
C LYS A 256 -9.71 -12.55 -24.68
N MET A 257 -8.78 -13.12 -23.92
CA MET A 257 -8.30 -14.50 -24.15
C MET A 257 -9.31 -15.56 -23.72
N GLU A 258 -10.19 -15.28 -22.76
CA GLU A 258 -11.30 -16.18 -22.39
C GLU A 258 -12.38 -16.19 -23.47
N LYS A 259 -12.71 -15.04 -24.07
CA LYS A 259 -13.56 -14.96 -25.26
C LYS A 259 -12.98 -15.73 -26.45
N GLU A 260 -11.69 -15.50 -26.80
CA GLU A 260 -10.98 -16.25 -27.86
C GLU A 260 -11.01 -17.78 -27.61
N LEU A 261 -11.03 -18.22 -26.35
CA LEU A 261 -11.11 -19.65 -25.98
C LEU A 261 -12.54 -20.20 -26.17
N VAL A 262 -13.57 -19.46 -25.76
CA VAL A 262 -14.98 -19.85 -25.92
C VAL A 262 -15.35 -19.94 -27.40
N GLU A 263 -15.04 -18.91 -28.19
CA GLU A 263 -15.26 -18.87 -29.65
C GLU A 263 -14.59 -20.07 -30.35
N TYR A 264 -13.39 -20.45 -29.92
CA TYR A 264 -12.70 -21.63 -30.46
C TYR A 264 -13.39 -22.95 -30.10
N HIS A 265 -13.91 -23.08 -28.87
CA HIS A 265 -14.67 -24.26 -28.47
C HIS A 265 -16.01 -24.38 -29.22
N GLU A 266 -16.69 -23.26 -29.46
CA GLU A 266 -17.91 -23.21 -30.28
C GLU A 266 -17.62 -23.61 -31.74
N TYR A 267 -16.55 -23.09 -32.34
CA TYR A 267 -16.09 -23.49 -33.67
C TYR A 267 -15.83 -25.00 -33.76
N LEU A 268 -15.14 -25.59 -32.78
CA LEU A 268 -14.92 -27.03 -32.73
C LEU A 268 -16.22 -27.83 -32.58
N ALA A 269 -17.18 -27.33 -31.80
CA ALA A 269 -18.49 -27.96 -31.65
C ALA A 269 -19.31 -27.92 -32.95
N GLN A 270 -19.30 -26.79 -33.66
CA GLN A 270 -19.93 -26.65 -34.98
C GLN A 270 -19.27 -27.58 -36.02
N LYS A 271 -17.94 -27.67 -36.02
CA LYS A 271 -17.21 -28.57 -36.93
C LYS A 271 -17.63 -30.03 -36.73
N ARG A 272 -17.64 -30.51 -35.47
CA ARG A 272 -18.09 -31.87 -35.13
C ARG A 272 -19.55 -32.14 -35.52
N LYS A 273 -20.45 -31.15 -35.36
CA LYS A 273 -21.84 -31.28 -35.81
C LYS A 273 -21.96 -31.46 -37.34
N LYS A 274 -21.10 -30.81 -38.13
CA LYS A 274 -21.03 -30.97 -39.58
C LYS A 274 -20.34 -32.27 -40.03
N GLU A 275 -19.47 -32.84 -39.20
CA GLU A 275 -18.81 -34.13 -39.45
C GLU A 275 -19.71 -35.33 -39.09
N ASN A 276 -20.76 -35.10 -38.28
CA ASN A 276 -21.70 -36.11 -37.79
C ASN A 276 -23.10 -36.03 -38.45
N SER A 277 -23.27 -35.24 -39.51
CA SER A 277 -24.53 -34.99 -40.21
C SER A 277 -24.38 -35.20 -41.71
#